data_AF-A0A359ETT1-F1
#
_entry.id   AF-A0A359ETT1-F1
#
_cell.length_a   1.000
_cell.length_b   1.000
_cell.length_c   1.000
_cell.angle_alpha   90.00
_cell.angle_beta   90.00
_cell.angle_gamma   90.00
#
_symmetry.space_group_name_H-M   'P 1'
#
loop_
_entity.id
_entity.type
_entity.pdbx_description
1 polymer ?
#
loop_
_entity_poly.entity_id
_entity_poly.type
_entity_poly.pdbx_seq_one_letter_code
_entity_poly.pdbx_strand_id
1 'polypeptide(L)' 'MERGTFSTRLGFILVSAGCAIGLGNVWRFPFITGKYGGASFVLIYLFFLA' A
#
# COMPACT_ATOMS: atom_id res chain seq x y z
N MET A 1 1.67 33.01 8.23
CA MET A 1 2.05 31.75 7.54
C MET A 1 0.78 31.00 7.23
N GLU A 2 0.21 31.20 6.05
CA GLU A 2 -0.92 30.41 5.57
C GLU A 2 -0.39 29.02 5.17
N ARG A 3 -0.99 27.98 5.75
CA ARG A 3 -0.66 26.59 5.41
C ARG A 3 -1.34 26.30 4.07
N GLY A 4 -0.56 25.99 3.03
CA GLY A 4 -1.11 25.58 1.74
C GLY A 4 -2.00 24.35 1.92
N THR A 5 -3.32 24.54 1.83
CA THR A 5 -4.27 23.43 1.83
C THR A 5 -4.24 22.75 0.47
N PHE A 6 -4.29 21.42 0.45
CA PHE A 6 -4.39 20.67 -0.80
C PHE A 6 -5.65 21.12 -1.54
N SER A 7 -5.46 21.67 -2.75
CA SER A 7 -6.53 22.30 -3.55
C SER A 7 -7.64 21.30 -3.92
N THR A 8 -7.31 20.01 -4.01
CA THR A 8 -8.23 18.95 -4.42
C THR A 8 -8.13 17.74 -3.48
N ARG A 9 -9.28 17.23 -3.02
CA ARG A 9 -9.35 15.95 -2.26
C ARG A 9 -8.65 14.80 -2.98
N LEU A 10 -8.76 14.76 -4.31
CA LEU A 10 -8.04 13.79 -5.15
C LEU A 10 -6.53 13.95 -5.06
N GLY A 11 -6.01 15.18 -5.03
CA GLY A 11 -4.58 15.44 -4.86
C GLY A 11 -4.07 14.96 -3.50
N PHE A 12 -4.85 15.17 -2.44
CA PHE A 12 -4.51 14.65 -1.10
C PHE A 12 -4.49 13.11 -1.07
N ILE A 13 -5.48 12.47 -1.69
CA ILE A 13 -5.55 10.99 -1.77
C ILE A 13 -4.40 10.45 -2.62
N LEU A 14 -4.08 11.06 -3.76
CA LEU A 14 -2.98 10.64 -4.63
C LEU A 14 -1.62 10.77 -3.95
N VAL A 15 -1.36 11.87 -3.25
CA VAL A 15 -0.12 12.05 -2.48
C VAL A 15 -0.03 11.02 -1.37
N SER A 16 -1.12 10.80 -0.61
CA SER A 16 -1.15 9.81 0.47
C SER A 16 -0.98 8.38 -0.05
N ALA A 17 -1.63 8.04 -1.17
CA ALA A 17 -1.49 6.76 -1.84
C ALA A 17 -0.07 6.56 -2.39
N GLY A 18 0.54 7.61 -2.95
CA GLY A 18 1.93 7.57 -3.40
C GLY A 18 2.93 7.35 -2.27
N CYS A 19 2.68 7.89 -1.07
CA CYS A 19 3.48 7.60 0.12
C CYS A 19 3.26 6.18 0.66
N ALA A 20 2.05 5.65 0.55
CA ALA A 20 1.72 4.30 1.03
C ALA A 20 2.22 3.19 0.08
N ILE A 21 2.26 3.45 -1.23
CA ILE A 21 2.65 2.48 -2.26
C ILE A 21 4.15 2.64 -2.57
N GLY A 22 5.00 1.89 -1.86
CA GLY A 22 6.45 1.83 -2.13
C GLY A 22 6.88 0.66 -3.03
N LEU A 23 8.08 0.74 -3.61
CA LEU A 23 8.73 -0.33 -4.41
C LEU A 23 8.71 -1.70 -3.71
N GLY A 24 8.79 -1.71 -2.38
CA GLY A 24 8.69 -2.92 -1.57
C GLY A 24 7.37 -3.67 -1.73
N ASN A 25 6.25 -2.97 -1.90
CA ASN A 25 4.93 -3.60 -2.02
C ASN A 25 4.71 -4.26 -3.38
N VAL A 26 5.40 -3.77 -4.42
CA VAL A 26 5.29 -4.32 -5.78
C VAL A 26 6.13 -5.58 -5.95
N TRP A 27 7.31 -5.66 -5.30
CA TRP A 27 8.24 -6.77 -5.57
C TRP A 27 8.48 -7.71 -4.39
N ARG A 28 8.49 -7.19 -3.16
CA ARG A 28 8.74 -8.01 -1.96
C ARG A 28 7.49 -8.78 -1.53
N PHE A 29 6.31 -8.19 -1.73
CA PHE A 29 5.03 -8.84 -1.47
C PHE A 29 4.82 -10.11 -2.31
N PRO A 30 4.96 -10.11 -3.65
CA PRO A 30 4.80 -11.34 -4.43
C PRO A 30 5.91 -12.36 -4.17
N PHE A 31 7.14 -11.92 -3.88
CA PHE A 31 8.25 -12.83 -3.58
C PHE A 31 8.04 -13.59 -2.26
N ILE A 32 7.62 -12.89 -1.21
CA ILE A 32 7.29 -13.50 0.09
C ILE A 32 6.07 -14.40 -0.06
N THR A 33 5.02 -13.91 -0.73
CA THR A 33 3.81 -14.69 -1.01
C THR A 33 4.14 -15.99 -1.75
N GLY A 34 4.93 -15.95 -2.82
CA GLY A 34 5.34 -17.14 -3.56
C GLY A 34 6.17 -18.13 -2.73
N LYS A 35 7.01 -17.63 -1.82
CA LYS A 35 7.86 -18.47 -0.96
C LYS A 35 7.11 -19.12 0.20
N TYR A 36 6.07 -18.48 0.76
CA TYR A 36 5.32 -18.94 1.93
C TYR A 36 3.97 -19.61 1.58
N GLY A 37 3.83 -20.20 0.39
CA GLY A 37 2.65 -20.99 0.02
C GLY A 37 1.60 -20.22 -0.81
N GLY A 38 1.99 -19.12 -1.46
CA GLY A 38 1.17 -18.44 -2.47
C GLY A 38 -0.13 -17.87 -1.89
N ALA A 39 -1.26 -18.35 -2.42
CA ALA A 39 -2.59 -17.86 -2.08
C ALA A 39 -2.96 -18.00 -0.59
N SER A 40 -2.44 -19.03 0.10
CA SER A 40 -2.68 -19.20 1.54
C SER A 40 -2.06 -18.08 2.38
N PHE A 41 -0.90 -17.57 1.96
CA PHE A 41 -0.26 -16.42 2.62
C PHE A 41 -1.06 -15.13 2.39
N VAL A 42 -1.61 -14.93 1.19
CA VAL A 42 -2.47 -13.78 0.88
C VAL A 42 -3.74 -13.78 1.73
N LEU A 43 -4.35 -14.95 1.94
CA LEU A 43 -5.55 -15.07 2.79
C LEU A 43 -5.28 -14.70 4.25
N ILE A 44 -4.18 -15.20 4.84
CA ILE A 44 -3.79 -14.85 6.21
C ILE A 44 -3.39 -13.37 6.29
N TYR A 45 -2.69 -12.86 5.28
CA TYR A 45 -2.32 -11.44 5.19
C TYR A 45 -3.54 -10.53 5.14
N LEU A 46 -4.55 -10.84 4.31
CA LEU A 46 -5.81 -10.09 4.24
C LEU A 46 -6.60 -10.16 5.55
N PHE A 47 -6.60 -11.31 6.23
CA PHE A 47 -7.24 -11.45 7.53
C PHE A 47 -6.57 -10.59 8.61
N PHE A 48 -5.24 -10.46 8.57
CA PHE A 48 -4.48 -9.64 9.53
C PHE A 48 -4.47 -8.15 9.18
N LEU A 49 -4.70 -7.81 7.91
CA LEU A 49 -4.76 -6.44 7.40
C LEU A 49 -6.15 -5.80 7.58
N ALA A 50 -7.21 -6.61 7.58
CA ALA A 50 -8.59 -6.18 7.83
C ALA A 50 -8.81 -5.78 9.31
#